data_AF-A0A7V8VTC6-F1
#
_entry.id   AF-A0A7V8VTC6-F1
#
_cell.length_a   1.000
_cell.length_b   1.000
_cell.length_c   1.000
_cell.angle_alpha   90.00
_cell.angle_beta   90.00
_cell.angle_gamma   90.00
#
_symmetry.space_group_name_H-M   'P 1'
#
loop_
_entity.id
_entity.type
_entity.pdbx_description
1 polymer ?
#
loop_
_entity_poly.entity_id
_entity_poly.type
_entity_poly.pdbx_seq_one_letter_code
_entity_poly.pdbx_strand_id
1 'polypeptide(L)'
;VLDLTDPAIRRQWDIALEDLQADDYLRCQEVAQVARRQGYEAIRYPSATGEGENLAIFLDRLQPESEVTIQEQEELPLDSL
;
A
#
# COMPACT_ATOMS: atom_id res chain seq x y z
N VAL A 1 4.74 -7.73 -5.18
CA VAL A 1 3.79 -6.78 -4.54
C VAL A 1 2.66 -7.56 -3.90
N LEU A 2 2.26 -7.22 -2.66
CA LEU A 2 1.06 -7.76 -2.02
C LEU A 2 -0.14 -6.93 -2.49
N ASP A 3 -1.12 -7.55 -3.13
CA ASP A 3 -2.30 -6.85 -3.63
C ASP A 3 -3.51 -7.05 -2.72
N LEU A 4 -3.75 -6.07 -1.83
CA LEU A 4 -4.91 -6.02 -0.94
C LEU A 4 -6.12 -5.36 -1.60
N THR A 5 -6.08 -5.00 -2.89
CA THR A 5 -7.28 -4.61 -3.65
C THR A 5 -8.09 -5.85 -4.03
N ASP A 6 -7.44 -7.02 -4.11
CA ASP A 6 -8.10 -8.30 -4.34
C ASP A 6 -8.77 -8.84 -3.05
N PRO A 7 -10.10 -9.02 -3.03
CA PRO A 7 -10.80 -9.60 -1.88
C PRO A 7 -10.35 -11.03 -1.53
N ALA A 8 -9.84 -11.81 -2.47
CA ALA A 8 -9.32 -13.15 -2.20
C ALA A 8 -8.02 -13.09 -1.38
N ILE A 9 -7.12 -12.17 -1.72
CA ILE A 9 -5.87 -11.97 -0.96
C ILE A 9 -6.16 -11.39 0.42
N ARG A 10 -7.08 -10.42 0.53
CA ARG A 10 -7.52 -9.90 1.83
C ARG A 10 -8.02 -11.01 2.77
N ARG A 11 -8.84 -11.93 2.25
CA ARG A 11 -9.30 -13.10 3.02
C ARG A 11 -8.15 -14.02 3.45
N GLN A 12 -7.16 -14.25 2.60
CA GLN A 12 -5.98 -15.05 2.95
C GLN A 12 -5.13 -14.40 4.06
N TRP A 13 -5.16 -13.08 4.13
CA TRP A 13 -4.42 -12.28 5.11
C TRP A 13 -5.23 -11.95 6.36
N ASP A 14 -6.49 -12.39 6.44
CA ASP A 14 -7.43 -12.06 7.51
C ASP A 14 -7.54 -10.54 7.75
N ILE A 15 -7.76 -9.83 6.63
CA ILE A 15 -7.93 -8.37 6.58
C ILE A 15 -9.33 -8.08 6.02
N ALA A 16 -10.12 -7.33 6.78
CA ALA A 16 -11.40 -6.79 6.32
C ALA A 16 -11.16 -5.52 5.49
N LEU A 17 -12.12 -5.12 4.65
CA LEU A 17 -11.97 -3.85 3.91
C LEU A 17 -11.97 -2.66 4.87
N GLU A 18 -12.77 -2.78 5.92
CA GLU A 18 -12.95 -1.81 7.00
C GLU A 18 -11.65 -1.57 7.76
N ASP A 19 -10.80 -2.59 7.91
CA ASP A 19 -9.48 -2.46 8.54
C ASP A 19 -8.53 -1.53 7.74
N LEU A 20 -8.77 -1.40 6.43
CA LEU A 20 -7.98 -0.55 5.53
C LEU A 20 -8.55 0.87 5.42
N GLN A 21 -9.77 1.10 5.92
CA GLN A 21 -10.50 2.36 5.85
C GLN A 21 -10.74 3.00 7.22
N ALA A 22 -10.41 2.29 8.31
CA ALA A 22 -10.59 2.77 9.67
C ALA A 22 -9.61 3.88 10.05
N ASP A 23 -10.00 4.70 11.02
CA ASP A 23 -9.14 5.72 11.64
C ASP A 23 -8.00 5.10 12.49
N ASP A 24 -8.12 3.81 12.85
CA ASP A 24 -7.11 3.08 13.60
C ASP A 24 -6.06 2.46 12.67
N TYR A 25 -4.87 3.04 12.66
CA TYR A 25 -3.75 2.61 11.82
C TYR A 25 -3.04 1.35 12.32
N LEU A 26 -3.32 0.87 13.54
CA LEU A 26 -2.56 -0.25 14.13
C LEU A 26 -2.63 -1.50 13.25
N ARG A 27 -3.83 -1.86 12.78
CA ARG A 27 -4.02 -3.06 11.95
C ARG A 27 -3.29 -2.95 10.61
N CYS A 28 -3.39 -1.79 9.95
CA CYS A 28 -2.65 -1.52 8.70
C CYS A 28 -1.12 -1.61 8.90
N GLN A 29 -0.60 -1.09 10.01
CA GLN A 29 0.82 -1.14 10.32
C GLN A 29 1.30 -2.57 10.60
N GLU A 30 0.53 -3.38 11.32
CA GLU A 30 0.83 -4.79 11.56
C GLU A 30 0.96 -5.57 10.25
N VAL A 31 -0.01 -5.40 9.35
CA VAL A 31 -0.01 -6.00 8.01
C VAL A 31 1.23 -5.58 7.24
N ALA A 32 1.55 -4.28 7.23
CA ALA A 32 2.73 -3.77 6.55
C ALA A 32 4.02 -4.38 7.08
N GLN A 33 4.16 -4.51 8.40
CA GLN A 33 5.31 -5.15 9.02
C GLN A 33 5.42 -6.64 8.65
N VAL A 34 4.30 -7.37 8.63
CA VAL A 34 4.28 -8.78 8.23
C VAL A 34 4.67 -8.93 6.75
N ALA A 35 4.05 -8.15 5.86
CA ALA A 35 4.36 -8.17 4.44
C ALA A 35 5.84 -7.86 4.17
N ARG A 36 6.38 -6.83 4.81
CA ARG A 36 7.81 -6.50 4.71
C ARG A 36 8.70 -7.64 5.19
N ARG A 37 8.35 -8.32 6.29
CA ARG A 37 9.10 -9.49 6.80
C ARG A 37 9.01 -10.71 5.89
N GLN A 38 7.90 -10.89 5.17
CA GLN A 38 7.72 -11.96 4.20
C GLN A 38 8.44 -11.70 2.86
N GLY A 39 9.09 -10.54 2.71
CA GLY A 39 9.89 -10.20 1.53
C GLY A 39 9.10 -9.51 0.41
N TYR A 40 7.87 -9.06 0.68
CA TYR A 40 7.17 -8.20 -0.28
C TYR A 40 7.90 -6.85 -0.41
N GLU A 41 7.97 -6.36 -1.64
CA GLU A 41 8.60 -5.06 -1.98
C GLU A 41 7.63 -3.88 -1.87
N ALA A 42 6.33 -4.15 -1.98
CA ALA A 42 5.29 -3.14 -1.89
C ALA A 42 3.93 -3.76 -1.55
N ILE A 43 2.99 -2.92 -1.12
CA ILE A 43 1.58 -3.25 -0.88
C ILE A 43 0.73 -2.29 -1.71
N ARG A 44 -0.17 -2.85 -2.53
CA ARG A 44 -1.25 -2.11 -3.20
C ARG A 44 -2.54 -2.31 -2.42
N TYR A 45 -3.26 -1.25 -2.10
CA TYR A 45 -4.43 -1.30 -1.22
C TYR A 45 -5.48 -0.22 -1.58
N PRO A 46 -6.77 -0.46 -1.30
CA PRO A 46 -7.82 0.52 -1.52
C PRO A 46 -7.58 1.80 -0.69
N SER A 47 -8.02 2.95 -1.22
CA SER A 47 -8.00 4.19 -0.45
C SER A 47 -8.97 4.17 0.73
N ALA A 48 -8.54 4.78 1.83
CA ALA A 48 -9.39 5.02 3.00
C ALA A 48 -10.61 5.88 2.66
N THR A 49 -10.49 6.77 1.66
CA THR A 49 -11.60 7.60 1.17
C THR A 49 -12.65 6.80 0.40
N GLY A 50 -12.38 5.53 0.08
CA GLY A 50 -13.22 4.69 -0.79
C GLY A 50 -13.02 4.94 -2.28
N GLU A 51 -12.24 5.96 -2.66
CA GLU A 51 -11.97 6.31 -4.05
C GLU A 51 -10.49 6.14 -4.37
N GLY A 52 -10.21 5.32 -5.38
CA GLY A 52 -8.86 5.04 -5.85
C GLY A 52 -8.10 4.02 -4.99
N GLU A 53 -6.80 3.95 -5.25
CA GLU A 53 -5.90 2.96 -4.68
C GLU A 53 -4.59 3.63 -4.30
N ASN A 54 -3.91 3.05 -3.32
CA ASN A 54 -2.61 3.48 -2.84
C ASN A 54 -1.57 2.38 -3.08
N LEU A 55 -0.31 2.81 -3.16
CA LEU A 55 0.86 1.93 -3.24
C LEU A 55 1.88 2.36 -2.18
N ALA A 56 2.14 1.48 -1.22
CA ALA A 56 3.23 1.66 -0.25
C ALA A 56 4.42 0.80 -0.67
N ILE A 57 5.58 1.43 -0.89
CA ILE A 57 6.80 0.76 -1.35
C ILE A 57 7.80 0.64 -0.20
N PHE A 58 8.31 -0.58 0.04
CA PHE A 58 9.41 -0.85 0.97
C PHE A 58 10.73 -0.75 0.21
N LEU A 59 11.29 0.47 0.12
CA LEU A 59 12.53 0.71 -0.64
C LEU A 59 13.71 -0.16 -0.19
N ASP A 60 13.73 -0.56 1.09
CA ASP A 60 14.77 -1.42 1.65
C ASP A 60 14.59 -2.92 1.34
N ARG A 61 13.50 -3.30 0.66
CA ARG A 61 13.18 -4.67 0.25
C ARG A 61 13.28 -4.90 -1.26
N LEU A 62 13.56 -3.86 -2.04
CA LEU A 62 13.68 -3.99 -3.49
C LEU A 62 14.70 -5.08 -3.84
N GLN A 63 14.30 -5.99 -4.72
CA GLN A 63 15.21 -6.97 -5.32
C GLN A 63 16.17 -6.27 -6.29
N PRO A 64 17.34 -6.87 -6.60
CA PRO A 64 18.34 -6.25 -7.49
C PRO A 64 17.81 -5.83 -8.86
N GLU A 65 16.80 -6.53 -9.37
CA GLU A 65 16.12 -6.26 -10.63
C GLU A 65 14.97 -5.25 -10.54
N SER A 66 14.58 -4.86 -9.33
CA SER A 66 13.49 -3.91 -9.10
C SER A 66 14.01 -2.49 -9.06
N GLU A 67 13.26 -1.57 -9.68
CA GLU A 67 13.59 -0.15 -9.70
C GLU A 67 12.37 0.72 -9.37
N VAL A 68 12.64 1.85 -8.73
CA VAL A 68 11.67 2.93 -8.54
C VAL A 68 12.34 4.19 -9.02
N THR A 69 11.79 4.80 -10.06
CA THR A 69 12.33 6.01 -10.69
C THR A 69 11.27 7.10 -10.72
N ILE A 70 11.68 8.33 -10.45
CA ILE A 70 10.85 9.51 -10.70
C ILE A 70 11.06 9.87 -12.16
N GLN A 71 10.01 9.76 -12.98
CA GLN A 71 10.07 10.13 -14.39
C GLN A 71 9.82 11.63 -14.58
N GLU A 72 8.79 12.14 -13.91
CA GLU A 72 8.34 13.53 -14.00
C GLU A 72 7.91 14.00 -12.60
N GLN A 73 8.09 15.29 -12.33
CA GLN A 73 7.63 15.94 -11.10
C GLN A 73 7.06 17.30 -11.48
N GLU A 74 5.83 17.56 -11.04
CA GLU A 74 5.16 18.84 -11.20
C GLU A 74 4.75 19.37 -9.82
N GLU A 75 4.90 20.68 -9.59
CA GLU A 75 4.36 21.34 -8.40
C GLU A 75 2.92 21.77 -8.69
N LEU A 76 1.97 21.15 -8.00
CA LEU A 76 0.57 21.56 -8.06
C LEU A 76 0.30 22.60 -6.96
N PRO A 77 -0.25 23.78 -7.31
CA PRO A 77 -0.70 24.74 -6.30
C PRO A 77 -1.75 24.10 -5.39
N LEU A 78 -1.65 24.32 -4.08
CA LEU A 78 -2.63 23.77 -3.12
C LEU A 78 -4.05 24.26 -3.37
N ASP A 79 -4.21 25.41 -4.02
CA ASP A 79 -5.50 26.01 -4.38
C ASP A 79 -6.24 25.25 -5.51
N SER A 80 -5.62 24.21 -6.07
CA SER A 80 -6.11 23.43 -7.22
C SER A 80 -6.74 22.08 -6.84
N LEU A 81 -6.76 21.73 -5.55
CA LEU A 81 -7.25 20.45 -4.99
C LEU A 81 -8.53 20.67 -4.17
#